data_AF-A0A1J5C426-F1
#
_entry.id   AF-A0A1J5C426-F1
#
_cell.length_a   1.000
_cell.length_b   1.000
_cell.length_c   1.000
_cell.angle_alpha   90.00
_cell.angle_beta   90.00
_cell.angle_gamma   90.00
#
_symmetry.space_group_name_H-M   'P 1'
#
loop_
_entity.id
_entity.type
_entity.pdbx_description
1 polymer ?
#
loop_
_entity_poly.entity_id
_entity_poly.type
_entity_poly.pdbx_seq_one_letter_code
_entity_poly.pdbx_strand_id
1 'polypeptide(L)'
;MCLPLGTVFQQLQQQIQARGLTGRVGLLSISFDPAHDTADSLSAYRDRMRMDPRVWRLVTLSSAPDRRELLDAFGIMVIPAPLGEFEHNAALHLVTNAGLLFRILDYDDVDLALATALAASP
;
A
#
# COMPACT_ATOMS: atom_id res chain seq x y z
N MET A 1 8.45 -6.84 -3.85
CA MET A 1 7.34 -5.87 -4.10
C MET A 1 6.34 -6.34 -5.16
N CYS A 2 5.03 -6.24 -4.87
CA CYS A 2 3.93 -6.71 -5.72
C CYS A 2 3.62 -5.77 -6.91
N LEU A 3 3.66 -6.30 -8.14
CA LEU A 3 3.46 -5.53 -9.38
C LEU A 3 2.00 -5.11 -9.65
N PRO A 4 0.99 -5.99 -9.51
CA PRO A 4 -0.42 -5.61 -9.70
C PRO A 4 -0.85 -4.44 -8.81
N LEU A 5 -0.63 -4.54 -7.50
CA LEU A 5 -0.97 -3.48 -6.56
C LEU A 5 -0.16 -2.20 -6.79
N GLY A 6 1.10 -2.32 -7.21
CA GLY A 6 1.88 -1.16 -7.64
C GLY A 6 1.17 -0.38 -8.76
N THR A 7 0.69 -1.08 -9.78
CA THR A 7 -0.02 -0.45 -10.91
C THR A 7 -1.32 0.23 -10.46
N VAL A 8 -2.09 -0.42 -9.59
CA VAL A 8 -3.31 0.16 -8.99
C VAL A 8 -3.00 1.44 -8.21
N PHE A 9 -1.94 1.44 -7.38
CA PHE A 9 -1.54 2.62 -6.63
C PHE A 9 -1.04 3.76 -7.53
N GLN A 10 -0.39 3.44 -8.64
CA GLN A 10 -0.01 4.45 -9.63
C GLN A 10 -1.24 5.12 -10.24
N GLN A 11 -2.27 4.35 -10.58
CA GLN A 11 -3.54 4.89 -11.07
C GLN A 11 -4.23 5.77 -10.01
N LEU A 12 -4.27 5.33 -8.76
CA LEU A 12 -4.78 6.12 -7.63
C LEU A 12 -4.02 7.43 -7.49
N GLN A 13 -2.68 7.41 -7.56
CA GLN A 13 -1.86 8.62 -7.49
C GLN A 13 -2.26 9.62 -8.59
N GLN A 14 -2.41 9.16 -9.84
CA GLN A 14 -2.82 10.01 -10.94
C GLN A 14 -4.21 10.61 -10.72
N GLN A 15 -5.18 9.81 -10.24
CA GLN A 15 -6.53 10.30 -9.93
C GLN A 15 -6.53 11.34 -8.79
N ILE A 16 -5.78 11.08 -7.72
CA ILE A 16 -5.66 12.01 -6.59
C ILE A 16 -5.08 13.35 -7.05
N GLN A 17 -4.05 13.33 -7.89
CA GLN A 17 -3.43 14.54 -8.44
C GLN A 17 -4.39 15.27 -9.39
N ALA A 18 -4.98 14.56 -10.36
CA ALA A 18 -5.87 15.13 -11.36
C ALA A 18 -7.14 15.77 -10.75
N ARG A 19 -7.64 15.21 -9.63
CA ARG A 19 -8.83 15.71 -8.92
C ARG A 19 -8.50 16.73 -7.83
N GLY A 20 -7.22 17.11 -7.65
CA GLY A 20 -6.80 18.07 -6.62
C GLY A 20 -7.00 17.57 -5.18
N LEU A 21 -6.94 16.26 -4.96
CA LEU A 21 -7.21 15.61 -3.67
C LEU A 21 -5.95 15.41 -2.82
N THR A 22 -4.80 15.91 -3.27
CA THR A 22 -3.54 15.81 -2.52
C THR A 22 -3.71 16.44 -1.13
N GLY A 23 -3.34 15.70 -0.08
CA GLY A 23 -3.52 16.12 1.31
C GLY A 23 -4.89 15.81 1.91
N ARG A 24 -5.90 15.46 1.11
CA ARG A 24 -7.20 14.96 1.60
C ARG A 24 -7.23 13.45 1.76
N VAL A 25 -6.49 12.77 0.89
CA VAL A 25 -6.28 11.31 0.90
C VAL A 25 -4.85 11.04 0.41
N GLY A 26 -4.25 9.96 0.90
CA GLY A 26 -2.89 9.56 0.55
C GLY A 26 -2.78 8.05 0.43
N LEU A 27 -1.66 7.62 -0.14
CA LEU A 27 -1.34 6.22 -0.38
C LEU A 27 -0.15 5.80 0.49
N LEU A 28 -0.22 4.59 1.03
CA LEU A 28 0.84 3.99 1.82
C LEU A 28 1.08 2.57 1.34
N SER A 29 2.31 2.29 0.90
CA SER A 29 2.79 0.93 0.70
C SER A 29 3.74 0.57 1.84
N ILE A 30 3.53 -0.59 2.44
CA ILE A 30 4.38 -1.13 3.50
C ILE A 30 5.02 -2.40 2.95
N SER A 31 6.34 -2.43 2.84
CA SER A 31 7.05 -3.70 2.65
C SER A 31 7.03 -4.48 3.96
N PHE A 32 6.59 -5.74 3.90
CA PHE A 32 6.62 -6.68 5.02
C PHE A 32 7.82 -7.63 4.97
N ASP A 33 8.76 -7.43 4.04
CA ASP A 33 9.97 -8.26 3.89
C ASP A 33 11.25 -7.42 4.04
N PRO A 34 11.54 -6.93 5.25
CA PRO A 34 12.71 -6.07 5.49
C PRO A 34 14.05 -6.78 5.26
N ALA A 35 14.06 -8.11 5.14
CA ALA A 35 15.27 -8.88 4.86
C ALA A 35 15.73 -8.75 3.40
N HIS A 36 14.79 -8.59 2.46
CA HIS A 36 15.08 -8.52 1.02
C HIS A 36 14.79 -7.14 0.40
N ASP A 37 13.78 -6.42 0.90
CA ASP A 37 13.44 -5.08 0.41
C ASP A 37 14.34 -4.02 1.06
N THR A 38 15.60 -3.98 0.61
CA THR A 38 16.63 -3.01 1.03
C THR A 38 16.30 -1.58 0.60
N ALA A 39 16.96 -0.59 1.18
CA ALA A 39 16.81 0.82 0.82
C ALA A 39 16.99 1.07 -0.69
N ASP A 40 18.00 0.44 -1.32
CA ASP A 40 18.26 0.59 -2.76
C ASP A 40 17.14 -0.01 -3.60
N SER A 41 16.64 -1.20 -3.25
CA SER A 41 15.54 -1.85 -3.96
C SER A 41 14.24 -1.05 -3.85
N LEU A 42 13.97 -0.48 -2.68
CA LEU A 42 12.81 0.37 -2.43
C LEU A 42 12.94 1.70 -3.19
N SER A 43 14.15 2.28 -3.28
CA SER A 43 14.37 3.48 -4.11
C SER A 43 14.11 3.18 -5.58
N ALA A 44 14.66 2.10 -6.12
CA ALA A 44 14.43 1.69 -7.50
C ALA A 44 12.94 1.45 -7.78
N TYR A 45 12.22 0.87 -6.82
CA TYR A 45 10.77 0.70 -6.91
C TYR A 45 10.03 2.03 -6.98
N ARG A 46 10.36 2.99 -6.11
CA ARG A 46 9.75 4.35 -6.14
C ARG A 46 9.95 5.03 -7.49
N ASP A 47 11.16 4.94 -8.04
CA ASP A 47 11.51 5.59 -9.30
C ASP A 47 10.75 4.95 -10.46
N ARG A 48 10.69 3.61 -10.50
CA ARG A 48 9.93 2.85 -11.50
C ARG A 48 8.45 3.20 -11.47
N MET A 49 7.87 3.32 -10.28
CA MET A 49 6.45 3.65 -10.09
C MET A 49 6.15 5.16 -10.20
N ARG A 50 7.18 6.00 -10.36
CA ARG A 50 7.08 7.47 -10.40
C ARG A 50 6.30 8.02 -9.21
N MET A 51 6.64 7.55 -8.02
CA MET A 51 5.96 7.92 -6.79
C MET A 51 6.17 9.41 -6.48
N ASP A 52 5.08 10.16 -6.29
CA ASP A 52 5.11 11.51 -5.72
C ASP A 52 5.01 11.39 -4.19
N PRO A 53 6.07 11.74 -3.44
CA PRO A 53 6.09 11.57 -1.99
C PRO A 53 5.04 12.40 -1.25
N ARG A 54 4.44 13.40 -1.90
CA ARG A 54 3.32 14.19 -1.34
C ARG A 54 1.99 13.43 -1.36
N VAL A 55 1.90 12.37 -2.17
CA VAL A 55 0.69 11.56 -2.37
C VAL A 55 0.90 10.13 -1.87
N TRP A 56 2.04 9.53 -2.21
CA TRP A 56 2.31 8.11 -1.97
C TRP A 56 3.63 7.90 -1.22
N ARG A 57 3.53 7.30 -0.04
CA ARG A 57 4.68 6.92 0.79
C ARG A 57 4.95 5.42 0.71
N LEU A 58 6.24 5.07 0.73
CA LEU A 58 6.73 3.70 0.83
C LEU A 58 7.55 3.58 2.11
N VAL A 59 7.19 2.62 2.96
CA VAL A 59 7.89 2.33 4.22
C VAL A 59 8.18 0.84 4.31
N THR A 60 9.08 0.46 5.20
CA THR A 60 9.37 -0.94 5.56
C THR A 60 9.41 -1.07 7.07
N LEU A 61 9.41 -2.29 7.56
CA LEU A 61 9.37 -2.62 8.98
C LEU A 61 10.76 -2.64 9.60
N SER A 62 10.83 -2.21 10.87
CA SER A 62 12.07 -2.21 11.66
C SER A 62 12.44 -3.59 12.20
N SER A 63 11.46 -4.47 12.44
CA SER A 63 11.69 -5.76 13.10
C SER A 63 10.69 -6.85 12.71
N ALA A 64 11.04 -8.11 13.00
CA ALA A 64 10.17 -9.26 12.75
C ALA A 64 8.88 -9.30 13.61
N PRO A 65 8.89 -8.87 14.88
CA PRO A 65 7.66 -8.67 15.65
C PRO A 65 6.66 -7.72 14.98
N ASP A 66 7.14 -6.55 14.51
CA ASP A 66 6.30 -5.56 13.82
C ASP A 66 5.62 -6.15 12.58
N ARG A 67 6.32 -7.06 11.89
CA ARG A 67 5.79 -7.78 10.73
C ARG A 67 4.60 -8.65 11.10
N ARG A 68 4.71 -9.43 12.17
CA ARG A 68 3.61 -10.32 12.56
C ARG A 68 2.39 -9.53 12.97
N GLU A 69 2.57 -8.52 13.80
CA GLU A 69 1.48 -7.66 14.26
C GLU A 69 0.77 -6.97 13.09
N LEU A 70 1.53 -6.43 12.13
CA LEU A 70 0.96 -5.81 10.93
C LEU A 70 0.13 -6.82 10.11
N LEU A 71 0.70 -7.98 9.81
CA LEU A 71 0.01 -8.99 8.98
C LEU A 71 -1.26 -9.49 9.66
N ASP A 72 -1.21 -9.71 10.97
CA ASP A 72 -2.37 -10.16 11.76
C ASP A 72 -3.47 -9.07 11.80
N ALA A 73 -3.09 -7.81 12.07
CA ALA A 73 -4.04 -6.69 12.15
C ALA A 73 -4.76 -6.41 10.82
N PHE A 74 -4.08 -6.62 9.68
CA PHE A 74 -4.64 -6.39 8.35
C PHE A 74 -5.16 -7.66 7.67
N GLY A 75 -5.11 -8.81 8.36
CA GLY A 75 -5.56 -10.11 7.82
C GLY A 75 -4.81 -10.53 6.56
N ILE A 76 -3.52 -10.21 6.48
CA ILE A 76 -2.66 -10.53 5.33
C ILE A 76 -2.00 -11.88 5.60
N MET A 77 -2.39 -12.88 4.82
CA MET A 77 -1.71 -14.17 4.80
C MET A 77 -0.57 -14.14 3.80
N VAL A 78 0.61 -14.59 4.24
CA VAL A 78 1.80 -14.70 3.40
C VAL A 78 2.21 -16.17 3.38
N ILE A 79 2.25 -16.77 2.20
CA ILE A 79 2.61 -18.17 1.99
C ILE A 79 3.93 -18.22 1.21
N PRO A 80 4.90 -19.06 1.61
CA PRO A 80 6.14 -19.23 0.85
C PRO A 80 5.86 -19.75 -0.57
N ALA A 81 6.51 -19.15 -1.55
CA ALA A 81 6.51 -19.59 -2.94
C ALA A 81 7.92 -20.09 -3.34
N PRO A 82 8.07 -20.79 -4.48
CA PRO A 82 9.39 -21.19 -4.98
C PRO A 82 10.36 -20.00 -5.13
N LEU A 83 11.66 -20.28 -5.14
CA LEU A 83 12.73 -19.29 -5.35
C LEU A 83 12.84 -18.20 -4.26
N GLY A 84 12.27 -18.42 -3.08
CA GLY A 84 12.31 -17.45 -1.98
C GLY A 84 11.30 -16.32 -2.12
N GLU A 85 10.32 -16.48 -3.01
CA GLU A 85 9.21 -15.54 -3.17
C GLU A 85 8.09 -15.81 -2.16
N PHE A 86 7.07 -14.94 -2.17
CA PHE A 86 5.88 -15.06 -1.34
C PHE A 86 4.63 -14.80 -2.15
N GLU A 87 3.59 -15.61 -1.90
CA GLU A 87 2.23 -15.28 -2.27
C GLU A 87 1.54 -14.59 -1.09
N HIS A 88 0.69 -13.61 -1.39
CA HIS A 88 -0.13 -12.96 -0.38
C HIS A 88 -1.51 -12.60 -0.94
N ASN A 89 -2.53 -12.53 -0.08
CA ASN A 89 -3.81 -11.94 -0.50
C ASN A 89 -3.61 -10.45 -0.80
N ALA A 90 -4.16 -10.01 -1.92
CA ALA A 90 -4.07 -8.63 -2.39
C ALA A 90 -5.43 -7.96 -2.23
N ALA A 91 -5.45 -6.80 -1.56
CA ALA A 91 -6.62 -5.99 -1.35
C ALA A 91 -6.19 -4.53 -1.10
N LEU A 92 -7.12 -3.60 -1.20
CA LEU A 92 -6.96 -2.23 -0.75
C LEU A 92 -7.50 -2.10 0.68
N HIS A 93 -6.62 -1.80 1.61
CA HIS A 93 -6.97 -1.56 3.01
C HIS A 93 -7.13 -0.06 3.26
N LEU A 94 -8.34 0.36 3.63
CA LEU A 94 -8.67 1.75 3.86
C LEU A 94 -8.60 2.05 5.36
N VAL A 95 -7.73 2.99 5.71
CA VAL A 95 -7.46 3.42 7.08
C VAL A 95 -7.87 4.88 7.28
N THR A 96 -8.38 5.20 8.47
CA THR A 96 -8.63 6.59 8.87
C THR A 96 -7.33 7.32 9.22
N ASN A 97 -7.37 8.65 9.36
CA ASN A 97 -6.23 9.42 9.87
C ASN A 97 -5.80 9.03 11.30
N ALA A 98 -6.68 8.38 12.06
CA ALA A 98 -6.37 7.82 13.38
C ALA A 98 -5.68 6.45 13.31
N GLY A 99 -5.43 5.92 12.10
CA GLY A 99 -4.81 4.61 11.89
C GLY A 99 -5.78 3.43 12.04
N LEU A 100 -7.09 3.67 12.03
CA LEU A 100 -8.09 2.61 12.17
C LEU A 100 -8.48 2.06 10.80
N LEU A 101 -8.29 0.76 10.59
CA LEU A 101 -8.80 0.03 9.42
C LEU A 101 -10.33 -0.01 9.49
N PHE A 102 -11.01 0.53 8.48
CA PHE A 102 -12.48 0.59 8.46
C PHE A 102 -13.12 -0.10 7.25
N ARG A 103 -12.33 -0.36 6.20
CA ARG A 103 -12.77 -1.09 5.00
C ARG A 103 -11.62 -1.85 4.37
N ILE A 104 -11.93 -3.01 3.81
CA ILE A 104 -11.08 -3.76 2.89
C ILE A 104 -11.87 -3.92 1.60
N LEU A 105 -11.27 -3.56 0.48
CA LEU A 105 -11.87 -3.65 -0.85
C LEU A 105 -10.97 -4.46 -1.77
N ASP A 106 -11.57 -5.09 -2.77
CA ASP A 106 -10.78 -5.62 -3.89
C ASP A 106 -10.08 -4.47 -4.62
N TYR A 107 -8.94 -4.75 -5.25
CA TYR A 107 -8.12 -3.75 -5.94
C TYR A 107 -8.57 -3.48 -7.38
N ASP A 108 -9.63 -4.15 -7.84
CA ASP A 108 -10.19 -4.02 -9.18
C ASP A 108 -10.99 -2.73 -9.39
N ASP A 109 -11.54 -2.13 -8.32
CA ASP A 109 -12.36 -0.90 -8.40
C ASP A 109 -11.71 0.29 -7.68
N VAL A 110 -10.84 0.96 -8.43
CA VAL A 110 -10.06 2.12 -8.01
C VAL A 110 -10.96 3.32 -7.65
N ASP A 111 -12.03 3.53 -8.39
CA ASP A 111 -12.94 4.66 -8.18
C ASP A 111 -13.77 4.48 -6.91
N LEU A 112 -14.29 3.28 -6.66
CA LEU A 112 -14.97 2.94 -5.42
C LEU A 112 -14.04 3.10 -4.20
N ALA A 113 -12.80 2.63 -4.30
CA ALA A 113 -11.83 2.76 -3.22
C ALA A 113 -11.56 4.23 -2.87
N LEU A 114 -11.32 5.07 -3.89
CA LEU A 114 -11.07 6.50 -3.67
C LEU A 114 -12.30 7.22 -3.11
N ALA A 115 -13.50 6.94 -3.63
CA ALA A 115 -14.74 7.54 -3.13
C ALA A 115 -15.01 7.14 -1.67
N THR A 116 -14.79 5.87 -1.33
CA THR A 116 -14.97 5.35 0.03
C THR A 116 -13.99 5.99 1.01
N ALA A 117 -12.73 6.15 0.61
CA ALA A 117 -11.72 6.81 1.44
C ALA A 117 -12.07 8.28 1.72
N LEU A 118 -12.54 9.01 0.70
CA LEU A 118 -12.92 10.42 0.84
C LEU A 118 -14.16 10.61 1.72
N ALA A 119 -15.11 9.68 1.71
CA ALA A 119 -16.31 9.75 2.55
C ALA A 119 -16.01 9.52 4.04
N ALA A 120 -14.88 8.90 4.37
CA ALA A 120 -14.44 8.64 5.73
C ALA A 120 -13.54 9.76 6.31
N SER A 121 -13.08 10.71 5.48
CA SER A 121 -12.31 11.88 5.93
C SER A 121 -13.27 13.01 6.33
N PRO A 122 -13.40 13.35 7.63
CA PRO A 122 -14.20 14.49 8.08
C PRO A 122 -13.63 15.84 7.62
#